data_AF-A0A1X6YCW7-F1
#
_entry.id   AF-A0A1X6YCW7-F1
#
_cell.length_a   1.000
_cell.length_b   1.000
_cell.length_c   1.000
_cell.angle_alpha   90.00
_cell.angle_beta   90.00
_cell.angle_gamma   90.00
#
_symmetry.space_group_name_H-M   'P 1'
#
loop_
_entity.id
_entity.type
_entity.pdbx_description
1 polymer ?
#
loop_
_entity_poly.entity_id
_entity_poly.type
_entity_poly.pdbx_seq_one_letter_code
_entity_poly.pdbx_strand_id
1 'polypeptide(L)'
;MKSDTNPMQSAHAAPRCTARCKRTGLPCKNPAVRGWTVCRMHGAGGGHGAGQENPAYRHGMRTREWKRIRGEVHALLQESLKLKQK
;
A
#
# COMPACT_ATOMS: atom_id res chain seq x y z
N MET A 1 0.48 14.89 38.69
CA MET A 1 -0.39 15.72 37.83
C MET A 1 -1.21 14.75 36.98
N LYS A 2 -2.53 14.64 37.21
CA LYS A 2 -3.40 13.85 36.34
C LYS A 2 -3.65 14.71 35.11
N SER A 3 -3.27 14.23 33.92
CA SER A 3 -3.56 14.94 32.68
C SER A 3 -5.06 14.82 32.40
N ASP A 4 -5.79 15.92 32.60
CA ASP A 4 -7.23 16.03 32.26
C ASP A 4 -7.49 16.04 30.75
N THR A 5 -6.45 15.79 29.94
CA THR A 5 -6.54 15.68 28.49
C THR A 5 -7.31 14.43 28.12
N ASN A 6 -8.61 14.58 27.87
CA ASN A 6 -9.40 13.52 27.26
C ASN A 6 -8.79 13.21 25.88
N PRO A 7 -8.29 11.99 25.64
CA PRO A 7 -7.62 11.63 24.38
C PRO A 7 -8.50 11.87 23.14
N MET A 8 -9.83 11.90 23.31
CA MET A 8 -10.77 12.20 22.23
C MET A 8 -10.63 13.61 21.64
N GLN A 9 -10.17 14.60 22.41
CA GLN A 9 -9.97 15.97 21.89
C GLN A 9 -9.01 15.98 20.69
N SER A 10 -7.94 15.17 20.75
CA SER A 10 -6.98 15.04 19.66
C SER A 10 -7.60 14.43 18.38
N ALA A 11 -8.51 13.46 18.54
CA ALA A 11 -9.20 12.83 17.43
C ALA A 11 -10.24 13.74 16.76
N HIS A 12 -10.80 14.71 17.51
CA HIS A 12 -11.68 15.73 16.96
C HIS A 12 -10.93 16.79 16.17
N ALA A 13 -9.73 17.18 16.62
CA ALA A 13 -8.87 18.14 15.94
C ALA A 13 -8.16 17.58 14.70
N ALA A 14 -7.98 16.26 14.61
CA ALA A 14 -7.33 15.62 13.47
C ALA A 14 -8.13 15.79 12.15
N PRO A 15 -7.45 15.95 11.00
CA PRO A 15 -8.09 15.91 9.69
C PRO A 15 -8.90 14.64 9.49
N ARG A 16 -9.99 14.72 8.72
CA ARG A 16 -10.81 13.53 8.39
C ARG A 16 -10.16 12.73 7.26
N CYS A 17 -10.32 11.42 7.31
CA CYS A 17 -9.87 10.53 6.26
C CYS A 17 -10.51 10.88 4.91
N THR A 18 -9.69 10.98 3.86
CA THR A 18 -10.15 11.35 2.51
C THR A 18 -10.81 10.21 1.73
N ALA A 19 -10.67 8.97 2.20
CA ALA A 19 -11.25 7.79 1.54
C ALA A 19 -12.77 7.69 1.76
N ARG A 20 -13.45 6.91 0.91
CA ARG A 20 -14.88 6.62 1.02
C ARG A 20 -15.10 5.26 1.67
N CYS A 21 -16.13 5.15 2.50
CA CYS A 21 -16.49 3.88 3.13
C CYS A 21 -16.95 2.88 2.07
N LYS A 22 -16.37 1.67 2.07
CA LYS A 22 -16.70 0.61 1.10
C LYS A 22 -18.18 0.23 1.11
N ARG A 23 -18.83 0.19 2.28
CA ARG A 23 -20.22 -0.28 2.43
C ARG A 23 -21.24 0.77 2.01
N THR A 24 -21.01 2.05 2.33
CA THR A 24 -22.01 3.11 2.12
C THR A 24 -21.68 4.04 0.97
N GLY A 25 -20.45 4.01 0.47
CA GLY A 25 -19.95 4.96 -0.52
C GLY A 25 -19.83 6.39 0.00
N LEU A 26 -20.11 6.69 1.28
CA LEU A 26 -19.99 8.05 1.83
C LEU A 26 -18.54 8.34 2.26
N PRO A 27 -18.15 9.63 2.39
CA PRO A 27 -16.84 10.00 2.94
C PRO A 27 -16.60 9.40 4.33
N CYS A 28 -15.37 8.98 4.60
CA CYS A 28 -14.98 8.45 5.90
C CYS A 28 -14.94 9.55 6.96
N LYS A 29 -15.57 9.32 8.12
CA LYS A 29 -15.58 10.27 9.23
C LYS A 29 -14.46 10.04 10.26
N ASN A 30 -13.69 8.96 10.12
CA ASN A 30 -12.61 8.64 11.04
C ASN A 30 -11.47 9.67 10.91
N PRO A 31 -10.76 9.98 12.01
CA PRO A 31 -9.57 10.81 11.96
C PRO A 31 -8.47 10.13 11.13
N ALA A 32 -7.75 10.92 10.33
CA ALA A 32 -6.57 10.48 9.63
C ALA A 32 -5.43 10.24 10.64
N VAL A 33 -4.58 9.26 10.35
CA VAL A 33 -3.37 9.03 11.17
C VAL A 33 -2.40 10.19 10.93
N ARG A 34 -1.66 10.61 11.97
CA ARG A 34 -0.68 11.70 11.86
C ARG A 34 0.31 11.43 10.71
N GLY A 35 0.42 12.39 9.78
CA GLY A 35 1.28 12.27 8.59
C GLY A 35 0.64 11.53 7.40
N TRP A 36 -0.61 11.08 7.53
CA TRP A 36 -1.37 10.40 6.47
C TRP A 36 -2.63 11.18 6.13
N THR A 37 -3.15 10.96 4.92
CA THR A 37 -4.43 11.52 4.46
C THR A 37 -5.62 10.58 4.75
N VAL A 38 -5.34 9.35 5.17
CA VAL A 38 -6.34 8.31 5.42
C VAL A 38 -6.30 7.81 6.88
N CYS A 39 -7.37 7.15 7.33
CA CYS A 39 -7.42 6.53 8.66
C CYS A 39 -6.77 5.15 8.64
N ARG A 40 -6.52 4.57 9.83
CA ARG A 40 -6.00 3.21 10.00
C ARG A 40 -6.79 2.16 9.21
N MET A 41 -8.11 2.31 9.14
CA MET A 41 -9.00 1.37 8.43
C MET A 41 -8.93 1.52 6.91
N HIS A 42 -8.53 2.69 6.41
CA HIS A 42 -8.36 2.95 4.97
C HIS A 42 -6.88 2.96 4.55
N GLY A 43 -6.02 2.25 5.30
CA GLY A 43 -4.67 1.91 4.87
C GLY A 43 -3.56 2.75 5.48
N ALA A 44 -3.83 3.68 6.39
CA ALA A 44 -2.75 4.41 7.05
C ALA A 44 -1.90 3.50 7.93
N GLY A 45 -0.58 3.57 7.75
CA GLY A 45 0.37 2.64 8.38
C GLY A 45 0.29 1.22 7.82
N GLY A 46 -0.45 1.01 6.73
CA GLY A 46 -0.50 -0.23 5.97
C GLY A 46 0.62 -0.30 4.93
N GLY A 47 0.81 -1.51 4.39
CA GLY A 47 1.92 -1.83 3.50
C GLY A 47 3.10 -2.35 4.29
N HIS A 48 3.52 -3.58 3.98
CA HIS A 48 4.77 -4.11 4.49
C HIS A 48 5.95 -3.53 3.71
N GLY A 49 7.13 -3.50 4.33
CA GLY A 49 8.38 -3.15 3.66
C GLY A 49 8.64 -4.00 2.42
N ALA A 50 9.59 -3.57 1.60
CA ALA A 50 10.03 -4.32 0.43
C ALA A 50 11.07 -5.38 0.82
N GLY A 51 11.29 -6.36 -0.04
CA GLY A 51 12.34 -7.36 0.19
C GLY A 51 12.09 -8.19 1.44
N GLN A 52 13.16 -8.46 2.20
CA GLN A 52 13.15 -9.34 3.38
C GLN A 52 12.27 -8.82 4.54
N GLU A 53 11.98 -7.53 4.58
CA GLU A 53 11.06 -6.94 5.57
C GLU A 53 9.59 -7.30 5.29
N ASN A 54 9.30 -7.82 4.10
CA ASN A 54 7.95 -8.26 3.76
C ASN A 54 7.70 -9.66 4.34
N PRO A 55 6.63 -9.90 5.13
CA PRO A 55 6.33 -11.22 5.66
C PRO A 55 5.99 -12.25 4.56
N ALA A 56 5.64 -11.81 3.35
CA ALA A 56 5.45 -12.69 2.20
C ALA A 56 6.75 -13.00 1.43
N TYR A 57 7.89 -12.42 1.83
CA TYR A 57 9.18 -12.69 1.21
C TYR A 57 9.64 -14.11 1.56
N ARG A 58 10.05 -14.86 0.53
CA ARG A 58 10.62 -16.20 0.68
C ARG A 58 11.99 -16.29 0.03
N HIS A 59 12.03 -16.16 -1.29
CA HIS A 59 13.23 -16.37 -2.10
C HIS A 59 13.36 -15.30 -3.21
N GLY A 60 12.77 -14.12 -3.04
CA GLY A 60 12.94 -13.00 -3.99
C GLY A 60 12.22 -13.11 -5.35
N MET A 61 11.79 -14.29 -5.81
CA MET A 61 11.19 -14.48 -7.16
C MET A 61 9.84 -13.79 -7.42
N ARG A 62 9.26 -13.13 -6.40
CA ARG A 62 8.04 -12.32 -6.51
C ARG A 62 8.28 -10.82 -6.25
N THR A 63 9.54 -10.42 -6.07
CA THR A 63 9.91 -9.00 -5.93
C THR A 63 9.62 -8.23 -7.22
N ARG A 64 9.59 -6.90 -7.11
CA ARG A 64 9.42 -6.01 -8.27
C ARG A 64 10.55 -6.18 -9.28
N GLU A 65 11.78 -6.36 -8.80
CA GLU A 65 12.96 -6.63 -9.60
C GLU A 65 12.80 -7.91 -10.42
N TRP A 66 12.45 -9.03 -9.78
CA TRP A 66 12.25 -10.29 -10.51
C TRP A 66 11.10 -10.18 -11.51
N LYS A 67 9.99 -9.52 -11.16
CA LYS A 67 8.90 -9.29 -12.13
C LYS A 67 9.39 -8.55 -13.38
N ARG A 68 10.30 -7.57 -13.22
CA ARG A 68 10.91 -6.85 -14.34
C ARG A 68 11.78 -7.76 -15.20
N ILE A 69 12.73 -8.48 -14.59
CA ILE A 69 13.63 -9.42 -15.28
C ILE A 69 12.81 -10.45 -16.07
N ARG A 70 11.76 -11.01 -15.46
CA ARG A 70 10.87 -11.97 -16.15
C ARG A 70 10.21 -11.35 -17.37
N GLY A 71 9.77 -10.09 -17.28
CA GLY A 71 9.19 -9.36 -18.40
C GLY A 71 10.20 -9.15 -19.54
N GLU A 72 11.44 -8.78 -19.21
CA GLU A 72 12.52 -8.58 -20.18
C GLU A 72 12.89 -9.89 -20.88
N VAL A 73 13.06 -10.99 -20.15
CA VAL A 73 13.29 -12.33 -20.73
C VAL A 73 12.13 -12.76 -21.63
N HIS A 74 10.89 -12.50 -21.22
CA HIS A 74 9.72 -12.81 -22.04
C HIS A 74 9.69 -11.99 -23.33
N ALA A 75 10.05 -10.71 -23.29
CA ALA A 75 10.14 -9.87 -24.49
C ALA A 75 11.17 -10.40 -25.48
N LEU A 76 12.37 -10.77 -25.01
CA LEU A 76 13.43 -11.38 -25.82
C LEU A 76 12.98 -12.71 -26.45
N LEU A 77 12.30 -13.56 -25.67
CA LEU A 77 11.75 -14.81 -26.18
C LEU A 77 10.77 -14.56 -27.33
N GLN A 78 9.83 -13.64 -27.15
CA GLN A 78 8.82 -13.30 -28.18
C GLN A 78 9.47 -12.77 -29.45
N GLU A 79 10.50 -11.93 -29.34
CA GLU A 79 11.25 -11.45 -30.50
C GLU A 79 11.98 -12.57 -31.23
N SER A 80 12.66 -13.45 -30.48
CA SER A 80 13.37 -14.61 -31.06
C SER A 80 12.42 -15.55 -31.82
N LEU A 81 11.20 -15.76 -31.31
CA LEU A 81 10.19 -16.59 -31.95
C LEU A 81 9.68 -15.95 -33.26
N LYS A 82 9.52 -14.62 -33.29
CA LYS A 82 9.14 -13.88 -34.51
C LYS A 82 10.21 -13.97 -35.59
N LEU A 83 11.49 -13.90 -35.20
CA LEU A 83 12.60 -14.01 -36.14
C LEU A 83 12.67 -15.42 -36.78
N LYS A 84 12.42 -16.47 -35.99
CA LYS A 84 12.40 -17.86 -36.48
C LYS A 84 11.23 -18.18 -37.42
N GLN A 85 10.18 -17.35 -37.44
CA GLN A 85 8.99 -17.55 -38.27
C GLN A 85 9.07 -16.80 -39.62
N LYS A 86 10.16 -16.06 -39.86
CA LYS A 86 10.52 -15.50 -41.17
C LYS A 86 11.47 -16.44 -41.89
#